data_AF-A0A1F6Z2S3-F1
#
_entry.id   AF-A0A1F6Z2S3-F1
#
_cell.length_a   1.000
_cell.length_b   1.000
_cell.length_c   1.000
_cell.angle_alpha   90.00
_cell.angle_beta   90.00
_cell.angle_gamma   90.00
#
_symmetry.space_group_name_H-M   'P 1'
#
loop_
_entity.id
_entity.type
_entity.pdbx_description
1 polymer ?
#
loop_
_entity_poly.entity_id
_entity_poly.type
_entity_poly.pdbx_seq_one_letter_code
_entity_poly.pdbx_strand_id
1 'polypeptide(L)'
;MYNTTPGLNKNIFQKKSVTALFFLSLITFGIYTAVWYIKRANEFKNLGTEKKLNKTLAVILLILTCIGLLAFIFMAYYFFSFFMQIFVTAVAGGTPNLQGVETINSMTYISNIVSILTFIFYLILGFSVRGIINEFRHKKKIEIKVNGLLTFFFNFLYLQYEINRTIDGREYQKRIGPWVWLIILFLVPLLFSLIILISGLFLSI
;
A
#
# COMPACT_ATOMS: atom_id res chain seq x y z
N MET A 1 9.86 32.72 20.18
CA MET A 1 11.00 32.35 19.31
C MET A 1 11.12 30.83 19.32
N TYR A 2 10.74 30.16 18.23
CA TYR A 2 10.97 28.72 18.11
C TYR A 2 12.43 28.51 17.73
N ASN A 3 13.23 27.96 18.66
CA ASN A 3 14.57 27.50 18.36
C ASN A 3 14.48 26.46 17.26
N THR A 4 14.92 26.82 16.05
CA THR A 4 15.11 25.90 14.95
C THR A 4 16.15 24.88 15.38
N THR A 5 15.71 23.67 15.70
CA THR A 5 16.59 22.51 15.88
C THR A 5 17.52 22.42 14.69
N PRO A 6 18.82 22.10 14.89
CA PRO A 6 19.76 21.99 13.79
C PRO A 6 19.19 21.00 12.76
N GLY A 7 18.87 21.55 11.58
CA GLY A 7 18.23 20.84 10.51
C GLY A 7 18.95 19.54 10.23
N LEU A 8 18.19 18.47 10.02
CA LEU A 8 18.72 17.22 9.50
C LEU A 8 19.73 17.54 8.38
N ASN A 9 20.95 17.01 8.45
CA ASN A 9 21.83 17.08 7.28
C ASN A 9 21.02 16.52 6.12
N LYS A 10 20.68 17.40 5.17
CA LYS A 10 19.80 17.12 4.02
C LYS A 10 20.32 15.94 3.20
N ASN A 11 21.57 15.54 3.43
CA ASN A 11 22.22 14.39 2.83
C ASN A 11 21.76 13.01 3.32
N ILE A 12 21.07 12.87 4.47
CA ILE A 12 20.69 11.54 4.98
C ILE A 12 19.39 11.04 4.35
N PHE A 13 18.39 11.91 4.21
CA PHE A 13 17.09 11.56 3.64
C PHE A 13 16.71 12.45 2.46
N GLN A 14 16.36 11.83 1.33
CA GLN A 14 15.85 12.56 0.18
C GLN A 14 14.34 12.82 0.33
N LYS A 15 13.91 14.06 0.12
CA LYS A 15 12.49 14.40 0.10
C LYS A 15 11.82 13.78 -1.12
N LYS A 16 10.65 13.16 -0.96
CA LYS A 16 9.85 12.60 -2.07
C LYS A 16 8.40 13.05 -1.94
N SER A 17 7.77 13.40 -3.05
CA SER A 17 6.35 13.79 -3.05
C SER A 17 5.47 12.57 -2.74
N VAL A 18 4.66 12.65 -1.68
CA VAL A 18 3.77 11.55 -1.26
C VAL A 18 2.71 11.28 -2.33
N THR A 19 2.15 12.33 -2.94
CA THR A 19 1.18 12.22 -4.03
C THR A 19 1.79 11.51 -5.25
N ALA A 20 3.04 11.83 -5.60
CA ALA A 20 3.72 11.14 -6.69
C ALA A 20 3.95 9.65 -6.37
N LEU A 21 4.31 9.31 -5.13
CA LEU A 21 4.46 7.90 -4.73
C LEU A 21 3.13 7.15 -4.75
N PHE A 22 2.02 7.80 -4.40
CA PHE A 22 0.68 7.22 -4.51
C PHE A 22 0.37 6.85 -5.95
N PHE A 23 0.46 7.80 -6.89
CA PHE A 23 0.20 7.51 -8.31
C PHE A 23 1.18 6.50 -8.89
N LEU A 24 2.45 6.55 -8.50
CA LEU A 24 3.44 5.58 -8.96
C LEU A 24 3.13 4.17 -8.44
N SER A 25 2.64 4.05 -7.19
CA SER A 25 2.19 2.76 -6.67
C SER A 25 0.93 2.25 -7.39
N LEU A 26 0.03 3.14 -7.81
CA LEU A 26 -1.15 2.77 -8.59
C LEU A 26 -0.76 2.27 -9.99
N ILE A 27 0.09 3.00 -10.71
CA ILE A 27 0.54 2.67 -12.07
C ILE A 27 1.37 1.37 -12.10
N THR A 28 2.15 1.12 -11.04
CA THR A 28 2.98 -0.09 -10.93
C THR A 28 2.29 -1.25 -10.20
N PHE A 29 0.98 -1.13 -9.93
CA PHE A 29 0.19 -2.11 -9.19
C PHE A 29 0.86 -2.59 -7.89
N GLY A 30 1.40 -1.63 -7.12
CA GLY A 30 2.00 -1.88 -5.80
C GLY A 30 3.47 -2.31 -5.81
N ILE A 31 4.08 -2.66 -6.96
CA ILE A 31 5.51 -3.03 -7.06
C ILE A 31 6.39 -1.94 -6.46
N TYR A 32 6.09 -0.68 -6.76
CA TYR A 32 6.89 0.44 -6.29
C TYR A 32 6.98 0.50 -4.77
N THR A 33 5.99 0.01 -4.04
CA THR A 33 6.03 0.05 -2.59
C THR A 33 7.13 -0.85 -2.02
N ALA A 34 7.30 -2.06 -2.55
CA ALA A 34 8.39 -2.93 -2.15
C ALA A 34 9.75 -2.32 -2.54
N VAL A 35 9.85 -1.76 -3.74
CA VAL A 35 11.04 -1.03 -4.20
C VAL A 35 11.38 0.15 -3.30
N TRP A 36 10.37 0.87 -2.79
CA TRP A 36 10.55 1.98 -1.86
C TRP A 36 11.26 1.51 -0.58
N TYR A 37 10.81 0.40 0.04
CA TYR A 37 11.46 -0.18 1.22
C TYR A 37 12.91 -0.58 0.94
N ILE A 38 13.18 -1.23 -0.20
CA ILE A 38 14.54 -1.66 -0.58
C ILE A 38 15.47 -0.46 -0.72
N LYS A 39 15.04 0.59 -1.45
CA LYS A 39 15.85 1.80 -1.65
C LYS A 39 16.10 2.53 -0.33
N ARG A 40 15.09 2.60 0.53
CA ARG A 40 15.15 3.29 1.83
C ARG A 40 15.94 2.55 2.91
N ALA A 41 16.14 1.25 2.78
CA ALA A 41 16.92 0.47 3.75
C ALA A 41 18.32 1.06 3.99
N ASN A 42 18.97 1.55 2.93
CA ASN A 42 20.28 2.21 3.03
C ASN A 42 20.20 3.56 3.76
N GLU A 43 19.18 4.36 3.47
CA GLU A 43 18.97 5.65 4.15
C GLU A 43 18.74 5.45 5.66
N PHE A 44 17.97 4.43 6.04
CA PHE A 44 17.74 4.09 7.45
C PHE A 44 18.98 3.55 8.16
N LYS A 45 19.83 2.78 7.47
CA LYS A 45 21.09 2.27 8.03
C LYS A 45 22.01 3.41 8.52
N ASN A 46 21.96 4.56 7.85
CA ASN A 46 22.81 5.71 8.13
C ASN A 46 22.29 6.58 9.29
N LEU A 47 21.17 6.24 9.93
CA LEU A 47 20.61 7.01 11.05
C LEU A 47 21.27 6.74 12.40
N GLY A 48 22.14 5.72 12.49
CA GLY A 48 22.73 5.30 13.76
C GLY A 48 21.69 4.77 14.76
N THR A 49 20.57 4.25 14.28
CA THR A 49 19.57 3.55 15.12
C THR A 49 20.00 2.11 15.37
N GLU A 50 19.65 1.57 16.54
CA GLU A 50 19.83 0.16 16.88
C GLU A 50 18.92 -0.71 16.00
N LYS A 51 17.68 -0.26 15.78
CA LYS A 51 16.78 -0.90 14.84
C LYS A 51 17.23 -0.67 13.40
N LYS A 52 17.24 -1.74 12.60
CA LYS A 52 17.60 -1.73 11.18
C LYS A 52 16.50 -2.34 10.35
N LEU A 53 16.28 -1.80 9.15
CA LEU A 53 15.32 -2.36 8.22
C LEU A 53 15.90 -3.63 7.62
N ASN A 54 15.18 -4.75 7.77
CA ASN A 54 15.60 -6.01 7.15
C ASN A 54 15.34 -5.96 5.63
N LYS A 55 16.41 -5.79 4.86
CA LYS A 55 16.35 -5.72 3.38
C LYS A 55 15.80 -7.01 2.78
N THR A 56 16.07 -8.18 3.38
CA THR A 56 15.56 -9.47 2.92
C THR A 56 14.03 -9.50 2.96
N LEU A 57 13.41 -8.99 4.04
CA LEU A 57 11.94 -8.89 4.12
C LEU A 57 11.36 -7.99 3.00
N ALA A 58 12.05 -6.90 2.66
CA ALA A 58 11.62 -6.02 1.58
C ALA A 58 11.75 -6.67 0.18
N VAL A 59 12.77 -7.52 -0.02
CA VAL A 59 12.92 -8.31 -1.25
C VAL A 59 11.87 -9.43 -1.32
N ILE A 60 11.57 -10.10 -0.20
CA ILE A 60 10.48 -11.09 -0.14
C ILE A 60 9.15 -10.44 -0.50
N LEU A 61 8.86 -9.25 0.05
CA LEU A 61 7.66 -8.49 -0.31
C LEU A 61 7.60 -8.20 -1.82
N LEU A 62 8.73 -7.83 -2.45
CA LEU A 62 8.80 -7.59 -3.89
C LEU A 62 8.45 -8.87 -4.68
N ILE A 63 9.05 -10.00 -4.31
CA ILE A 63 8.79 -11.30 -4.97
C ILE A 63 7.32 -11.69 -4.83
N LEU A 64 6.75 -11.59 -3.62
CA LEU A 64 5.33 -11.88 -3.38
C LEU A 64 4.41 -10.99 -4.21
N THR A 65 4.74 -9.70 -4.33
CA THR A 65 3.97 -8.75 -5.17
C THR A 65 4.03 -9.15 -6.64
N CYS A 66 5.20 -9.55 -7.16
CA CYS A 66 5.35 -10.04 -8.53
C CYS A 66 4.56 -11.34 -8.77
N ILE A 67 4.60 -12.29 -7.83
CA ILE A 67 3.81 -13.53 -7.91
C ILE A 67 2.31 -13.21 -7.92
N GLY A 68 1.86 -12.31 -7.05
CA GLY A 68 0.47 -11.87 -7.02
C GLY A 68 0.01 -11.25 -8.35
N LEU A 69 0.87 -10.45 -8.99
CA LEU A 69 0.58 -9.86 -10.31
C LEU A 69 0.53 -10.90 -11.42
N LEU A 70 1.44 -11.87 -11.42
CA LEU A 70 1.38 -13.00 -12.35
C LEU A 70 0.10 -13.81 -12.17
N ALA A 71 -0.28 -14.09 -10.92
CA ALA A 71 -1.53 -14.78 -10.60
C ALA A 71 -2.76 -13.98 -11.07
N PHE A 72 -2.74 -12.65 -10.91
CA PHE A 72 -3.81 -11.77 -11.40
C PHE A 72 -3.93 -11.80 -12.93
N ILE A 73 -2.81 -11.70 -13.66
CA ILE A 73 -2.80 -11.77 -15.13
C ILE A 73 -3.33 -13.13 -15.60
N PHE A 74 -2.88 -14.22 -14.97
CA PHE A 74 -3.35 -15.56 -15.28
C PHE A 74 -4.85 -15.68 -15.02
N MET A 75 -5.33 -15.24 -13.85
CA MET A 75 -6.76 -15.23 -13.51
C MET A 75 -7.59 -14.44 -14.53
N ALA A 76 -7.12 -13.26 -14.95
CA ALA A 76 -7.79 -12.45 -15.97
C ALA A 76 -7.89 -13.18 -17.32
N TYR A 77 -6.84 -13.90 -17.72
CA TYR A 77 -6.86 -14.74 -18.92
C TYR A 77 -7.90 -15.88 -18.81
N TYR A 78 -7.93 -16.62 -17.70
CA TYR A 78 -8.93 -17.68 -17.50
C TYR A 78 -10.35 -17.13 -17.45
N PHE A 79 -10.55 -15.99 -16.79
CA PHE A 79 -11.84 -15.33 -16.73
C PHE A 79 -12.32 -14.93 -18.13
N PHE A 80 -11.44 -14.32 -18.93
CA PHE A 80 -11.75 -13.96 -20.31
C PHE A 80 -12.07 -15.19 -21.17
N SER A 81 -11.27 -16.25 -21.07
CA SER A 81 -11.50 -17.51 -21.79
C SER A 81 -12.86 -18.14 -21.44
N PHE A 82 -13.19 -18.19 -20.15
CA PHE A 82 -14.48 -18.67 -19.67
C PHE A 82 -15.65 -17.84 -20.20
N PHE A 83 -15.51 -16.51 -20.17
CA PHE A 83 -16.52 -15.60 -20.73
C PHE A 83 -16.72 -15.82 -22.24
N MET A 84 -15.64 -15.96 -23.00
CA MET A 84 -15.69 -16.23 -24.44
C MET A 84 -16.37 -17.57 -24.74
N GLN A 85 -16.12 -18.61 -23.94
CA GLN A 85 -16.79 -19.90 -24.09
C GLN A 85 -18.31 -19.77 -23.91
N ILE A 86 -18.76 -19.11 -22.83
CA ILE A 86 -20.19 -18.86 -22.59
C ILE A 86 -20.81 -18.12 -23.78
N PHE A 87 -20.16 -17.05 -24.23
CA PHE A 87 -20.64 -16.23 -25.34
C PHE A 87 -20.82 -17.06 -26.61
N VAL A 88 -19.79 -17.81 -27.02
CA VAL A 88 -19.84 -18.64 -28.24
C VAL A 88 -20.91 -19.72 -28.14
N THR A 89 -21.01 -20.40 -26.99
CA THR A 89 -22.02 -21.44 -26.79
C THR A 89 -23.45 -20.87 -26.81
N ALA A 90 -23.67 -19.71 -26.21
CA ALA A 90 -24.96 -19.03 -26.25
C ALA A 90 -25.37 -18.65 -27.68
N VAL A 91 -24.44 -18.10 -28.47
CA VAL A 91 -24.68 -17.76 -29.89
C VAL A 91 -24.95 -19.01 -30.73
N ALA A 92 -24.31 -20.14 -30.41
CA ALA A 92 -24.54 -21.42 -31.09
C ALA A 92 -25.83 -22.16 -30.64
N GLY A 93 -26.58 -21.62 -29.66
CA GLY A 93 -27.77 -22.28 -29.10
C GLY A 93 -27.46 -23.53 -28.27
N GLY A 94 -26.21 -23.70 -27.83
CA GLY A 94 -25.79 -24.83 -26.99
C GLY A 94 -25.94 -24.57 -25.49
N THR A 95 -25.70 -25.60 -24.69
CA THR A 95 -25.61 -25.49 -23.22
C THR A 95 -24.16 -25.23 -22.79
N PRO A 96 -23.84 -24.15 -22.03
CA PRO A 96 -22.48 -23.86 -21.60
C PRO A 96 -21.89 -24.98 -20.74
N ASN A 97 -20.64 -25.37 -21.01
CA ASN A 97 -19.87 -26.23 -20.12
C ASN A 97 -19.30 -25.37 -18.98
N LEU A 98 -19.67 -25.70 -17.73
CA LEU A 98 -19.26 -24.98 -16.53
C LEU A 98 -18.01 -25.56 -15.85
N GLN A 99 -17.32 -26.55 -16.43
CA GLN A 99 -16.10 -27.14 -15.86
C GLN A 99 -14.98 -26.12 -15.61
N GLY A 100 -14.97 -24.98 -16.33
CA GLY A 100 -14.02 -23.89 -16.08
C GLY A 100 -14.14 -23.24 -14.70
N VAL A 101 -15.28 -23.38 -14.02
CA VAL A 101 -15.55 -22.74 -12.72
C VAL A 101 -14.68 -23.31 -11.60
N GLU A 102 -14.44 -24.62 -11.57
CA GLU A 102 -13.62 -25.25 -10.54
C GLU A 102 -12.14 -24.79 -10.62
N THR A 103 -11.65 -24.60 -11.84
CA THR A 103 -10.31 -24.08 -12.09
C THR A 103 -10.17 -22.64 -11.57
N ILE A 104 -11.18 -21.78 -11.77
CA ILE A 104 -11.20 -20.41 -11.24
C ILE A 104 -11.21 -20.40 -9.71
N ASN A 105 -11.98 -21.31 -9.08
CA ASN A 105 -12.07 -21.40 -7.62
C ASN A 105 -10.73 -21.77 -6.98
N SER A 106 -10.02 -22.77 -7.52
CA SER A 106 -8.71 -23.19 -6.99
C SER A 106 -7.65 -22.08 -7.09
N MET A 107 -7.61 -21.34 -8.21
CA MET A 107 -6.72 -20.19 -8.37
C MET A 107 -7.03 -19.05 -7.40
N THR A 108 -8.32 -18.85 -7.09
CA THR A 108 -8.77 -17.85 -6.13
C THR A 108 -8.21 -18.12 -4.73
N TYR A 109 -8.20 -19.38 -4.28
CA TYR A 109 -7.62 -19.73 -2.97
C TYR A 109 -6.12 -19.42 -2.89
N ILE A 110 -5.35 -19.77 -3.92
CA ILE A 110 -3.91 -19.49 -3.99
C ILE A 110 -3.67 -17.97 -3.98
N SER A 111 -4.41 -17.22 -4.78
CA SER A 111 -4.31 -15.75 -4.85
C SER A 111 -4.61 -15.08 -3.50
N ASN A 112 -5.62 -15.57 -2.77
CA ASN A 112 -5.97 -15.07 -1.44
C ASN A 112 -4.83 -15.31 -0.43
N ILE A 113 -4.21 -16.49 -0.44
CA ILE A 113 -3.07 -16.80 0.43
C ILE A 113 -1.90 -15.86 0.13
N VAL A 114 -1.54 -15.69 -1.14
CA VAL A 114 -0.46 -14.77 -1.55
C VAL A 114 -0.78 -13.33 -1.14
N SER A 115 -2.03 -12.90 -1.28
CA SER A 115 -2.47 -11.55 -0.89
C SER A 115 -2.37 -11.31 0.61
N ILE A 116 -2.79 -12.27 1.43
CA ILE A 116 -2.68 -12.20 2.89
C ILE A 116 -1.22 -12.14 3.33
N LEU A 117 -0.36 -13.01 2.78
CA LEU A 117 1.07 -13.00 3.07
C LEU A 117 1.70 -11.66 2.69
N THR A 118 1.39 -11.15 1.49
CA THR A 118 1.87 -9.85 1.02
C THR A 118 1.45 -8.74 1.99
N PHE A 119 0.20 -8.72 2.43
CA PHE A 119 -0.31 -7.74 3.39
C PHE A 119 0.39 -7.84 4.76
N ILE A 120 0.63 -9.03 5.28
CA ILE A 120 1.36 -9.23 6.54
C ILE A 120 2.78 -8.67 6.45
N PHE A 121 3.53 -9.00 5.39
CA PHE A 121 4.89 -8.49 5.18
C PHE A 121 4.91 -6.96 5.05
N TYR A 122 3.90 -6.40 4.38
CA TYR A 122 3.70 -4.97 4.25
C TYR A 122 3.53 -4.27 5.60
N LEU A 123 2.74 -4.85 6.51
CA LEU A 123 2.57 -4.37 7.87
C LEU A 123 3.87 -4.49 8.68
N ILE A 124 4.53 -5.64 8.64
CA ILE A 124 5.79 -5.88 9.35
C ILE A 124 6.82 -4.81 8.97
N LEU A 125 7.01 -4.55 7.67
CA LEU A 125 7.94 -3.54 7.18
C LEU A 125 7.53 -2.12 7.59
N GLY A 126 6.23 -1.79 7.50
CA GLY A 126 5.71 -0.49 7.90
C GLY A 126 5.95 -0.18 9.38
N PHE A 127 5.63 -1.13 10.26
CA PHE A 127 5.89 -0.98 11.69
C PHE A 127 7.38 -1.01 12.02
N SER A 128 8.20 -1.78 11.27
CA SER A 128 9.66 -1.76 11.42
C SER A 128 10.23 -0.36 11.14
N VAL A 129 9.85 0.24 10.01
CA VAL A 129 10.27 1.61 9.65
C VAL A 129 9.74 2.64 10.63
N ARG A 130 8.49 2.53 11.08
CA ARG A 130 7.96 3.38 12.15
C ARG A 130 8.84 3.32 13.41
N GLY A 131 9.26 2.12 13.81
CA GLY A 131 10.16 1.90 14.94
C GLY A 131 11.48 2.65 14.79
N ILE A 132 12.10 2.56 13.61
CA ILE A 132 13.35 3.25 13.26
C ILE A 132 13.17 4.77 13.34
N ILE A 133 12.11 5.32 12.76
CA ILE A 133 11.85 6.78 12.78
C ILE A 133 11.64 7.27 14.22
N ASN A 134 10.90 6.53 15.04
CA ASN A 134 10.67 6.90 16.43
C ASN A 134 11.96 6.88 17.27
N GLU A 135 12.81 5.87 17.08
CA GLU A 135 14.10 5.79 17.77
C GLU A 135 15.00 6.96 17.36
N PHE A 136 15.07 7.26 16.05
CA PHE A 136 15.81 8.39 15.54
C PHE A 136 15.33 9.74 16.12
N ARG A 137 14.01 9.94 16.19
CA ARG A 137 13.41 11.14 16.81
C ARG A 137 13.73 11.24 18.29
N HIS A 138 13.69 10.13 19.01
CA HIS A 138 14.05 10.08 20.42
C HIS A 138 15.52 10.51 20.64
N LYS A 139 16.47 10.01 19.83
CA LYS A 139 17.88 10.44 19.87
C LYS A 139 18.04 11.95 19.62
N LYS A 140 17.13 12.56 18.85
CA LYS A 140 17.08 14.00 18.59
C LYS A 140 16.26 14.80 19.61
N LYS A 141 15.81 14.20 20.71
CA LYS A 141 14.93 14.84 21.72
C LYS A 141 13.61 15.36 21.13
N ILE A 142 13.11 14.72 20.08
CA ILE A 142 11.77 14.98 19.51
C ILE A 142 10.81 13.99 20.15
N GLU A 143 9.90 14.49 20.99
CA GLU A 143 8.98 13.65 21.78
C GLU A 143 7.78 13.13 20.97
N ILE A 144 7.52 13.71 19.80
CA ILE A 144 6.36 13.40 18.98
C ILE A 144 6.55 12.08 18.22
N LYS A 145 5.89 11.03 18.71
CA LYS A 145 5.89 9.69 18.12
C LYS A 145 5.04 9.61 16.84
N VAL A 146 5.51 8.84 15.86
CA VAL A 146 4.75 8.47 14.65
C VAL A 146 3.54 7.61 15.04
N ASN A 147 2.37 7.92 14.48
CA ASN A 147 1.09 7.26 14.84
C ASN A 147 1.02 5.85 14.23
N GLY A 148 0.75 4.83 15.05
CA GLY A 148 0.65 3.44 14.60
C GLY A 148 -0.58 3.17 13.73
N LEU A 149 -1.73 3.79 14.04
CA LEU A 149 -2.97 3.63 13.28
C LEU A 149 -2.80 4.15 11.85
N LEU A 150 -2.18 5.33 11.70
CA LEU A 150 -1.89 5.89 10.38
C LEU A 150 -0.85 5.05 9.63
N THR A 151 0.12 4.44 10.32
CA THR A 151 1.05 3.47 9.70
C THR A 151 0.33 2.20 9.25
N PHE A 152 -0.69 1.74 9.96
CA PHE A 152 -1.48 0.58 9.54
C PHE A 152 -2.24 0.86 8.24
N PHE A 153 -3.00 1.96 8.18
CA PHE A 153 -3.86 2.26 7.02
C PHE A 153 -3.09 2.78 5.80
N PHE A 154 -2.09 3.64 5.98
CA PHE A 154 -1.38 4.30 4.87
C PHE A 154 0.04 3.81 4.65
N ASN A 155 0.59 3.06 5.62
CA ASN A 155 1.88 2.38 5.51
C ASN A 155 2.98 3.29 4.93
N PHE A 156 3.66 2.88 3.85
CA PHE A 156 4.76 3.64 3.25
C PHE A 156 4.41 5.09 2.87
N LEU A 157 3.16 5.40 2.50
CA LEU A 157 2.73 6.77 2.17
C LEU A 157 2.78 7.66 3.40
N TYR A 158 2.25 7.18 4.52
CA TYR A 158 2.30 7.92 5.78
C TYR A 158 3.73 7.99 6.34
N LEU A 159 4.51 6.93 6.19
CA LEU A 159 5.91 6.95 6.61
C LEU A 159 6.72 7.96 5.78
N GLN A 160 6.52 8.03 4.46
CA GLN A 160 7.13 9.07 3.63
C GLN A 160 6.68 10.46 4.05
N TYR A 161 5.39 10.65 4.36
CA TYR A 161 4.89 11.91 4.88
C TYR A 161 5.62 12.33 6.18
N GLU A 162 5.77 11.42 7.14
CA GLU A 162 6.49 11.69 8.40
C GLU A 162 7.99 11.92 8.20
N ILE A 163 8.62 11.21 7.26
CA ILE A 163 10.00 11.48 6.84
C ILE A 163 10.11 12.91 6.33
N ASN A 164 9.25 13.33 5.39
CA ASN A 164 9.29 14.67 4.82
C ASN A 164 9.09 15.75 5.89
N ARG A 165 8.20 15.50 6.86
CA ARG A 165 8.01 16.41 7.99
C ARG A 165 9.24 16.50 8.88
N THR A 166 9.95 15.40 9.08
CA THR A 166 11.20 15.37 9.87
C THR A 166 12.32 16.11 9.16
N ILE A 167 12.38 16.01 7.82
CA ILE A 167 13.33 16.80 7.00
C ILE A 167 13.01 18.28 7.10
N ASP A 168 11.74 18.64 7.02
CA ASP A 168 11.29 20.04 7.01
C ASP A 168 11.18 20.66 8.43
N GLY A 169 11.49 19.93 9.50
CA GLY A 169 11.38 20.42 10.89
C GLY A 169 9.94 20.75 11.34
N ARG A 170 8.95 20.05 10.77
CA ARG A 170 7.51 20.30 11.00
C ARG A 170 6.85 19.23 11.87
N GLU A 171 7.58 18.63 12.80
CA GLU A 171 7.09 17.55 13.69
C GLU A 171 5.98 18.02 14.64
N TYR A 172 6.06 19.28 15.09
CA TYR A 172 5.09 19.90 16.02
C TYR A 172 3.81 20.41 15.34
N GLN A 173 3.78 20.48 14.00
CA GLN A 173 2.58 20.92 13.28
C GLN A 173 1.48 19.85 13.29
N LYS A 174 0.21 20.27 13.13
CA LYS A 174 -0.94 19.35 13.05
C LYS A 174 -0.84 18.43 11.83
N ARG A 175 -1.28 17.17 11.99
CA ARG A 175 -1.15 16.10 10.98
C ARG A 175 -2.30 16.11 9.95
N ILE A 176 -2.54 17.21 9.28
CA ILE A 176 -3.76 17.38 8.46
C ILE A 176 -3.76 16.43 7.25
N GLY A 177 -2.61 16.27 6.58
CA GLY A 177 -2.50 15.52 5.32
C GLY A 177 -3.06 14.08 5.35
N PRO A 178 -2.61 13.22 6.27
CA PRO A 178 -3.09 11.83 6.35
C PRO A 178 -4.59 11.71 6.62
N TRP A 179 -5.18 12.61 7.41
CA TRP A 179 -6.62 12.59 7.68
C TRP A 179 -7.43 12.97 6.44
N VAL A 180 -6.95 13.94 5.66
CA VAL A 180 -7.56 14.29 4.36
C VAL A 180 -7.53 13.08 3.42
N TRP A 181 -6.40 12.37 3.33
CA TRP A 181 -6.31 11.14 2.54
C TRP A 181 -7.22 10.02 3.04
N LEU A 182 -7.47 9.91 4.35
CA LEU A 182 -8.41 8.94 4.91
C LEU A 182 -9.82 9.20 4.42
N ILE A 183 -10.25 10.45 4.47
CA ILE A 183 -11.56 10.87 3.99
C ILE A 183 -11.68 10.60 2.49
N ILE A 184 -10.69 11.00 1.70
CA ILE A 184 -10.72 10.83 0.24
C ILE A 184 -10.74 9.35 -0.15
N LEU A 185 -9.90 8.50 0.45
CA LEU A 185 -9.76 7.11 0.02
C LEU A 185 -10.84 6.17 0.57
N PHE A 186 -11.48 6.50 1.70
CA PHE A 186 -12.47 5.62 2.32
C PHE A 186 -13.88 6.21 2.33
N LEU A 187 -14.04 7.49 2.67
CA LEU A 187 -15.38 8.09 2.78
C LEU A 187 -16.00 8.35 1.41
N VAL A 188 -15.22 8.85 0.44
CA VAL A 188 -15.76 9.15 -0.90
C VAL A 188 -16.26 7.90 -1.62
N PRO A 189 -15.49 6.78 -1.70
CA PRO A 189 -16.00 5.56 -2.30
C PRO A 189 -17.18 4.96 -1.55
N LEU A 190 -17.20 5.05 -0.21
CA LEU A 190 -18.31 4.55 0.60
C LEU A 190 -19.61 5.33 0.33
N LEU A 191 -19.54 6.66 0.27
CA LEU A 191 -20.69 7.49 -0.08
C LEU A 191 -21.16 7.21 -1.51
N PHE A 192 -20.23 7.05 -2.46
CA PHE A 192 -20.56 6.70 -3.85
C PHE A 192 -21.26 5.34 -3.95
N SER A 193 -20.76 4.32 -3.24
CA SER A 193 -21.39 3.00 -3.17
C SER A 193 -22.79 3.05 -2.55
N LEU A 194 -23.00 3.87 -1.50
CA LEU A 194 -24.32 4.06 -0.88
C LEU A 194 -25.30 4.72 -1.86
N ILE A 195 -24.86 5.72 -2.63
CA ILE A 195 -25.70 6.38 -3.64
C ILE A 195 -26.15 5.37 -4.70
N ILE A 196 -25.24 4.54 -5.21
CA ILE A 196 -25.58 3.48 -6.17
C ILE A 196 -26.60 2.51 -5.58
N LEU A 197 -26.40 2.05 -4.34
CA LEU A 197 -27.29 1.12 -3.68
C LEU A 197 -28.71 1.69 -3.49
N ILE A 198 -28.81 2.94 -3.04
CA ILE A 198 -30.10 3.63 -2.90
C ILE A 198 -30.77 3.81 -4.27
N SER A 199 -30.03 4.21 -5.30
CA SER A 199 -30.58 4.39 -6.64
C SER A 199 -31.12 3.09 -7.24
N GLY A 200 -30.45 1.96 -6.99
CA GLY A 200 -30.90 0.64 -7.43
C GLY A 200 -32.19 0.19 -6.73
N LEU A 201 -32.36 0.52 -5.44
CA LEU A 201 -33.59 0.25 -4.69
C LEU A 201 -34.78 1.02 -5.28
N PHE A 202 -34.60 2.30 -5.62
CA PHE A 202 -35.66 3.12 -6.21
C PHE A 202 -36.11 2.65 -7.59
N LEU A 203 -35.22 2.03 -8.38
CA LEU A 203 -35.57 1.47 -9.70
C LEU A 203 -36.33 0.14 -9.61
N SER A 204 -36.37 -0.49 -8.43
CA SER A 204 -37.02 -1.79 -8.19
C SER A 204 -38.43 -1.71 -7.60
N ILE A 205 -38.92 -0.50 -7.29
CA ILE A 205 -40.25 -0.18 -6.76
C ILE A 205 -41.08 0.45 -7.87
#